data_AF-A0A521TEG6-F1
#
_entry.id   AF-A0A521TEG6-F1
#
_cell.length_a   1.000
_cell.length_b   1.000
_cell.length_c   1.000
_cell.angle_alpha   90.00
_cell.angle_beta   90.00
_cell.angle_gamma   90.00
#
_symmetry.space_group_name_H-M   'P 1'
#
loop_
_entity.id
_entity.type
_entity.pdbx_description
1 polymer ?
#
loop_
_entity_poly.entity_id
_entity_poly.type
_entity_poly.pdbx_seq_one_letter_code
_entity_poly.pdbx_strand_id
1 'polypeptide(L)'
;MPAGSRRTARIAFIALEVSAAFVFFVVMLHHIYHFDFKPLAALCVPILVVFFSFTGLLYSRGRALPDGEGQTRSLYAAERSMQATMWYLLGIIVGVSVYGLLVYFKVSFDPTQPSAAGFALLLFVAPYALMQTGLLFFMRAAWIIAPEFFGRVNATEIRRRVQR
;
A
#
# COMPACT_ATOMS: atom_id res chain seq x y z
N MET A 1 -22.76 -8.70 -11.81
CA MET A 1 -22.55 -7.24 -12.05
C MET A 1 -22.79 -6.97 -13.52
N PRO A 2 -23.64 -5.99 -13.89
CA PRO A 2 -23.77 -5.58 -15.29
C PRO A 2 -22.42 -5.11 -15.83
N ALA A 3 -22.13 -5.39 -17.10
CA ALA A 3 -20.82 -5.16 -17.72
C ALA A 3 -20.30 -3.71 -17.56
N GLY A 4 -21.21 -2.73 -17.53
CA GLY A 4 -20.89 -1.31 -17.28
C GLY A 4 -20.29 -1.03 -15.89
N SER A 5 -20.74 -1.70 -14.83
CA SER A 5 -20.25 -1.42 -13.46
C SER A 5 -18.83 -1.96 -13.22
N ARG A 6 -18.43 -3.03 -13.92
CA ARG A 6 -17.09 -3.60 -13.83
C ARG A 6 -16.03 -2.69 -14.48
N ARG A 7 -16.37 -2.06 -15.60
CA ARG A 7 -15.47 -1.13 -16.30
C ARG A 7 -15.25 0.15 -15.47
N THR A 8 -16.32 0.72 -14.91
CA THR A 8 -16.22 1.89 -14.02
C THR A 8 -15.43 1.58 -12.75
N ALA A 9 -15.68 0.43 -12.10
CA ALA A 9 -14.90 0.03 -10.92
C ALA A 9 -13.41 -0.12 -11.26
N ARG A 10 -13.08 -0.71 -12.42
CA ARG A 10 -11.69 -0.87 -12.86
C ARG A 10 -11.01 0.47 -13.08
N ILE A 11 -11.68 1.41 -13.74
CA ILE A 11 -11.16 2.76 -13.95
C ILE A 11 -10.97 3.48 -12.62
N ALA A 12 -11.94 3.37 -11.70
CA ALA A 12 -11.84 3.99 -10.37
C ALA A 12 -10.66 3.44 -9.56
N PHE A 13 -10.43 2.12 -9.60
CA PHE A 13 -9.28 1.51 -8.92
C PHE A 13 -7.93 1.90 -9.55
N ILE A 14 -7.85 1.95 -10.88
CA ILE A 14 -6.65 2.44 -11.57
C ILE A 14 -6.39 3.91 -11.23
N ALA A 15 -7.43 4.74 -11.24
CA ALA A 15 -7.31 6.15 -10.87
C ALA A 15 -6.86 6.30 -9.41
N LEU A 16 -7.39 5.50 -8.49
CA LEU A 16 -6.97 5.48 -7.09
C LEU A 16 -5.51 5.03 -6.94
N GLU A 17 -5.11 3.98 -7.66
CA GLU A 17 -3.74 3.45 -7.65
C GLU A 17 -2.74 4.50 -8.16
N VAL A 18 -3.03 5.12 -9.30
CA VAL A 18 -2.19 6.18 -9.89
C VAL A 18 -2.15 7.41 -8.98
N SER A 19 -3.28 7.80 -8.40
CA SER A 19 -3.33 8.95 -7.49
C SER A 19 -2.53 8.70 -6.21
N ALA A 20 -2.69 7.51 -5.60
CA ALA A 20 -1.94 7.13 -4.41
C ALA A 20 -0.44 7.04 -4.69
N ALA A 21 -0.06 6.44 -5.82
CA ALA A 21 1.33 6.39 -6.30
C ALA A 21 1.91 7.80 -6.49
N PHE A 22 1.16 8.68 -7.15
CA PHE A 22 1.60 10.05 -7.43
C PHE A 22 1.76 10.87 -6.15
N VAL A 23 0.79 10.84 -5.25
CA VAL A 23 0.87 11.53 -3.95
C VAL A 23 2.06 10.99 -3.14
N PHE A 24 2.24 9.67 -3.10
CA PHE A 24 3.37 9.07 -2.39
C PHE A 24 4.72 9.50 -2.98
N PHE A 25 4.85 9.51 -4.30
CA PHE A 25 6.04 10.00 -5.00
C PHE A 25 6.33 11.47 -4.69
N VAL A 26 5.33 12.35 -4.77
CA VAL A 26 5.49 13.79 -4.49
C VAL A 26 5.92 14.04 -3.05
N VAL A 27 5.29 13.35 -2.08
CA VAL A 27 5.65 13.47 -0.66
C VAL A 27 7.08 12.99 -0.42
N MET A 28 7.44 11.83 -0.96
CA MET A 28 8.81 11.33 -0.85
C MET A 28 9.83 12.27 -1.47
N LEU A 29 9.58 12.76 -2.69
CA LEU A 29 10.48 13.66 -3.39
C LEU A 29 10.67 14.98 -2.60
N HIS A 30 9.59 15.56 -2.10
CA HIS A 30 9.65 16.75 -1.24
C HIS A 30 10.52 16.51 0.00
N HIS A 31 10.32 15.39 0.69
CA HIS A 31 11.01 15.13 1.97
C HIS A 31 12.48 14.75 1.76
N ILE A 32 12.80 14.04 0.67
CA ILE A 32 14.19 13.77 0.25
C ILE A 32 14.89 15.08 -0.12
N TYR A 33 14.23 15.94 -0.90
CA TYR A 33 14.81 17.22 -1.35
C TYR A 33 15.13 18.16 -0.19
N HIS A 34 14.26 18.20 0.82
CA HIS A 34 14.46 19.01 2.03
C HIS A 34 15.26 18.32 3.13
N PHE A 35 15.73 17.08 2.92
CA PHE A 35 16.41 16.28 3.93
C PHE A 35 15.64 16.11 5.26
N ASP A 36 14.31 16.28 5.23
CA ASP A 36 13.43 16.18 6.41
C ASP A 36 12.64 14.85 6.39
N PHE A 37 13.25 13.83 7.00
CA PHE A 37 12.73 12.46 6.98
C PHE A 37 11.80 12.12 8.16
N LYS A 38 11.69 13.01 9.16
CA LYS A 38 10.80 12.81 10.33
C LYS A 38 9.32 12.71 9.91
N PRO A 39 8.76 13.64 9.11
CA PRO A 39 7.37 13.52 8.65
C PRO A 39 7.17 12.31 7.72
N LEU A 40 8.21 11.87 7.00
CA LEU A 40 8.11 10.68 6.15
C LEU A 40 7.91 9.42 6.99
N ALA A 41 8.69 9.27 8.07
CA ALA A 41 8.52 8.16 9.01
C ALA A 41 7.13 8.16 9.66
N ALA A 42 6.59 9.35 9.99
CA ALA A 42 5.25 9.51 10.55
C ALA A 42 4.13 9.07 9.59
N LEU A 43 4.35 9.14 8.27
CA LEU A 43 3.40 8.67 7.26
C LEU A 43 3.52 7.17 6.97
N CYS A 44 4.74 6.63 6.97
CA CYS A 44 4.99 5.22 6.65
C CYS A 44 4.39 4.26 7.69
N VAL A 45 4.45 4.60 8.98
CA VAL A 45 3.97 3.71 10.05
C VAL A 45 2.45 3.47 9.98
N PRO A 46 1.58 4.50 9.88
CA PRO A 46 0.14 4.31 9.70
C PRO A 46 -0.22 3.47 8.47
N ILE A 47 0.48 3.65 7.34
CA ILE A 47 0.25 2.85 6.12
C ILE A 47 0.52 1.37 6.41
N LEU A 48 1.61 1.07 7.12
CA LEU A 48 1.95 -0.29 7.51
C LEU A 48 0.92 -0.91 8.46
N VAL A 49 0.38 -0.13 9.40
CA VAL A 49 -0.72 -0.54 10.28
C VAL A 49 -1.97 -0.89 9.47
N VAL A 50 -2.31 -0.09 8.47
CA VAL A 50 -3.44 -0.37 7.56
C VAL A 50 -3.21 -1.67 6.80
N PHE A 51 -2.02 -1.89 6.25
CA PHE A 51 -1.70 -3.11 5.49
C PHE A 51 -1.80 -4.36 6.38
N PHE A 52 -1.24 -4.29 7.59
CA PHE A 52 -1.27 -5.39 8.53
C PHE A 52 -2.70 -5.68 9.01
N SER A 53 -3.46 -4.65 9.34
CA SER A 53 -4.87 -4.78 9.77
C SER A 53 -5.73 -5.41 8.67
N PHE A 54 -5.57 -4.95 7.43
CA PHE A 54 -6.28 -5.50 6.27
C PHE A 54 -5.93 -6.97 6.04
N THR A 55 -4.64 -7.32 6.15
CA THR A 55 -4.17 -8.71 6.07
C THR A 55 -4.83 -9.59 7.14
N GLY A 56 -4.84 -9.13 8.40
CA GLY A 56 -5.47 -9.83 9.51
C GLY A 56 -6.97 -10.04 9.32
N LEU A 57 -7.68 -9.01 8.84
CA LEU A 57 -9.12 -9.08 8.54
C LEU A 57 -9.42 -10.08 7.42
N LEU A 58 -8.63 -10.10 6.35
CA LEU A 58 -8.83 -11.03 5.24
C LEU A 58 -8.52 -12.48 5.62
N TYR A 59 -7.49 -12.68 6.45
CA TYR A 59 -7.13 -14.00 6.94
C TYR A 59 -8.19 -14.54 7.90
N SER A 60 -8.65 -13.72 8.85
CA SER A 60 -9.71 -14.12 9.80
C SER A 60 -11.03 -14.40 9.07
N ARG A 61 -11.39 -13.56 8.09
CA ARG A 61 -12.53 -13.80 7.20
C ARG A 61 -12.38 -15.09 6.40
N GLY A 62 -11.21 -15.33 5.81
CA GLY A 62 -10.93 -16.56 5.06
C GLY A 62 -11.16 -17.79 5.92
N ARG A 63 -10.63 -17.81 7.14
CA ARG A 63 -10.80 -18.94 8.08
C ARG A 63 -12.23 -19.14 8.57
N ALA A 64 -13.06 -18.10 8.56
CA ALA A 64 -14.46 -18.18 8.99
C ALA A 64 -15.41 -18.58 7.86
N LEU A 65 -14.98 -18.53 6.59
CA LEU A 65 -15.78 -18.95 5.45
C LEU A 65 -15.72 -20.47 5.28
N PRO A 66 -16.84 -21.11 4.86
CA PRO A 66 -16.83 -22.51 4.48
C PRO A 66 -15.93 -22.73 3.26
N ASP A 67 -15.38 -23.94 3.13
CA ASP A 67 -14.50 -24.30 2.03
C ASP A 67 -15.17 -24.04 0.68
N GLY A 68 -14.49 -23.28 -0.19
CA GLY A 68 -15.03 -22.86 -1.48
C GLY A 68 -14.33 -21.63 -2.07
N GLU A 69 -14.87 -21.12 -3.18
CA GLU A 69 -14.25 -20.02 -3.94
C GLU A 69 -14.06 -18.74 -3.10
N GLY A 70 -15.01 -18.41 -2.22
CA GLY A 70 -14.91 -17.24 -1.34
C GLY A 70 -13.80 -17.35 -0.30
N GLN A 71 -13.59 -18.54 0.26
CA GLN A 71 -12.49 -18.81 1.19
C GLN A 71 -11.15 -18.66 0.47
N THR A 72 -10.97 -19.35 -0.66
CA THR A 72 -9.74 -19.29 -1.46
C THR A 72 -9.40 -17.86 -1.88
N ARG A 73 -10.40 -17.09 -2.31
CA ARG A 73 -10.22 -15.70 -2.71
C ARG A 73 -9.85 -14.78 -1.55
N SER A 74 -10.46 -14.96 -0.38
CA SER A 74 -10.10 -14.19 0.83
C SER A 74 -8.68 -14.52 1.31
N LEU A 75 -8.30 -15.80 1.30
CA LEU A 75 -6.95 -16.23 1.69
C LEU A 75 -5.88 -15.75 0.70
N TYR A 76 -6.15 -15.83 -0.60
CA TYR A 76 -5.24 -15.32 -1.62
C TYR A 76 -5.09 -13.79 -1.54
N ALA A 77 -6.18 -13.06 -1.28
CA ALA A 77 -6.11 -11.62 -1.04
C ALA A 77 -5.30 -11.31 0.23
N ALA A 78 -5.44 -12.11 1.29
CA ALA A 78 -4.64 -11.98 2.50
C ALA A 78 -3.14 -12.20 2.22
N GLU A 79 -2.79 -13.22 1.45
CA GLU A 79 -1.40 -13.48 1.04
C GLU A 79 -0.81 -12.30 0.25
N ARG A 80 -1.55 -11.76 -0.72
CA ARG A 80 -1.12 -10.58 -1.49
C ARG A 80 -0.96 -9.34 -0.60
N SER A 81 -1.85 -9.16 0.37
CA SER A 81 -1.74 -8.08 1.37
C SER A 81 -0.54 -8.28 2.31
N MET A 82 -0.20 -9.53 2.65
CA MET A 82 0.99 -9.83 3.43
C MET A 82 2.27 -9.53 2.63
N GLN A 83 2.32 -9.93 1.35
CA GLN A 83 3.40 -9.57 0.43
C GLN A 83 3.54 -8.04 0.31
N ALA A 84 2.42 -7.32 0.22
CA ALA A 84 2.41 -5.85 0.23
C ALA A 84 3.07 -5.28 1.48
N THR A 85 2.69 -5.81 2.66
CA THR A 85 3.26 -5.42 3.96
C THR A 85 4.76 -5.65 4.00
N MET A 86 5.23 -6.80 3.52
CA MET A 86 6.66 -7.14 3.52
C MET A 86 7.48 -6.24 2.59
N TRP A 87 7.01 -6.00 1.36
CA TRP A 87 7.68 -5.08 0.44
C TRP A 87 7.73 -3.65 0.98
N TYR A 88 6.63 -3.18 1.56
CA TYR A 88 6.55 -1.86 2.15
C TYR A 88 7.49 -1.72 3.35
N LEU A 89 7.49 -2.70 4.26
CA LEU A 89 8.37 -2.75 5.42
C LEU A 89 9.85 -2.79 5.01
N LEU A 90 10.20 -3.61 4.01
CA LEU A 90 11.56 -3.68 3.49
C LEU A 90 12.00 -2.33 2.91
N GLY A 91 11.11 -1.65 2.20
CA GLY A 91 11.35 -0.30 1.72
C GLY A 91 11.64 0.69 2.85
N ILE A 92 10.87 0.65 3.94
CA ILE A 92 11.13 1.48 5.14
C ILE A 92 12.51 1.16 5.72
N ILE A 93 12.82 -0.12 5.96
CA ILE A 93 14.10 -0.56 6.55
C ILE A 93 15.28 -0.09 5.70
N VAL A 94 15.21 -0.30 4.38
CA VAL A 94 16.24 0.15 3.44
C VAL A 94 16.34 1.68 3.47
N GLY A 95 15.22 2.39 3.48
CA GLY A 95 15.19 3.86 3.48
C GLY A 95 15.82 4.46 4.74
N VAL A 96 15.48 3.91 5.91
CA VAL A 96 16.08 4.30 7.20
C VAL A 96 17.58 3.97 7.22
N SER A 97 17.98 2.82 6.68
CA SER A 97 19.40 2.43 6.62
C SER A 97 20.21 3.36 5.71
N VAL A 98 19.68 3.70 4.53
CA VAL A 98 20.30 4.68 3.62
C VAL A 98 20.42 6.04 4.30
N TYR A 99 19.35 6.52 4.93
CA TYR A 99 19.39 7.77 5.68
C TYR A 99 20.45 7.75 6.79
N GLY A 100 20.48 6.71 7.62
CA GLY A 100 21.48 6.54 8.68
C GLY A 100 22.90 6.54 8.14
N LEU A 101 23.13 5.90 6.99
CA LEU A 101 24.44 5.89 6.32
C LEU A 101 24.85 7.28 5.82
N LEU A 102 23.93 8.04 5.21
CA LEU A 102 24.19 9.41 4.77
C LEU A 102 24.52 10.35 5.94
N VAL A 103 23.78 10.21 7.05
CA VAL A 103 24.02 10.97 8.29
C VAL A 103 25.39 10.60 8.88
N TYR A 104 25.73 9.32 8.93
CA TYR A 104 27.01 8.83 9.44
C TYR A 104 28.20 9.38 8.65
N PHE A 105 28.11 9.38 7.32
CA PHE A 105 29.13 9.96 6.43
C PHE A 105 29.06 11.49 6.30
N LYS A 106 28.16 12.15 7.05
CA LYS A 106 27.96 13.62 7.03
C LYS A 106 27.69 14.16 5.62
N VAL A 107 26.96 13.41 4.81
CA VAL A 107 26.55 13.86 3.48
C VAL A 107 25.50 14.96 3.63
N SER A 108 25.89 16.20 3.32
CA SER A 108 24.98 17.34 3.27
C SER A 108 24.66 17.69 1.82
N PHE A 109 23.37 17.86 1.52
CA PHE A 109 22.91 18.35 0.23
C PHE A 109 22.42 19.80 0.39
N ASP A 110 22.98 20.72 -0.39
CA ASP A 110 22.44 22.07 -0.56
C ASP A 110 21.64 22.09 -1.87
N PRO A 111 20.32 22.31 -1.83
CA PRO A 111 19.49 22.35 -3.03
C PRO A 111 19.82 23.50 -3.98
N THR A 112 20.51 24.55 -3.49
CA THR A 112 20.91 25.71 -4.29
C THR A 112 22.26 25.52 -5.01
N GLN A 113 23.05 24.53 -4.58
CA GLN A 113 24.35 24.18 -5.16
C GLN A 113 24.42 22.66 -5.39
N PRO A 114 23.96 22.15 -6.55
CA PRO A 114 23.96 20.72 -6.82
C PRO A 114 25.40 20.19 -6.85
N SER A 115 25.79 19.51 -5.78
CA SER A 115 27.10 18.89 -5.63
C SER A 115 27.02 17.38 -5.94
N ALA A 116 28.17 16.71 -5.97
CA ALA A 116 28.22 15.25 -6.11
C ALA A 116 27.42 14.50 -5.02
N ALA A 117 27.15 15.14 -3.88
CA ALA A 117 26.26 14.62 -2.84
C ALA A 117 24.82 14.42 -3.31
N GLY A 118 24.36 15.15 -4.34
CA GLY A 118 23.06 14.96 -4.96
C GLY A 118 22.88 13.58 -5.62
N PHE A 119 23.96 12.96 -6.10
CA PHE A 119 23.90 11.59 -6.61
C PHE A 119 23.60 10.56 -5.51
N ALA A 120 23.98 10.85 -4.26
CA ALA A 120 23.68 9.97 -3.13
C ALA A 120 22.17 9.91 -2.85
N LEU A 121 21.40 10.93 -3.24
CA LEU A 121 19.94 10.91 -3.14
C LEU A 121 19.29 9.87 -4.07
N LEU A 122 19.96 9.46 -5.16
CA LEU A 122 19.48 8.37 -6.02
C LEU A 122 19.40 7.03 -5.29
N LEU A 123 20.11 6.86 -4.17
CA LEU A 123 19.99 5.68 -3.33
C LEU A 123 18.57 5.52 -2.77
N PHE A 124 17.79 6.61 -2.66
CA PHE A 124 16.39 6.55 -2.24
C PHE A 124 15.42 6.02 -3.30
N VAL A 125 15.88 5.80 -4.55
CA VAL A 125 15.07 5.15 -5.59
C VAL A 125 14.74 3.70 -5.19
N ALA A 126 15.70 2.98 -4.59
CA ALA A 126 15.49 1.61 -4.14
C ALA A 126 14.40 1.47 -3.05
N PRO A 127 14.47 2.19 -1.90
CA PRO A 127 13.42 2.12 -0.89
C PRO A 127 12.08 2.64 -1.42
N TYR A 128 12.07 3.68 -2.28
CA TYR A 128 10.86 4.12 -2.95
C TYR A 128 10.23 3.00 -3.80
N ALA A 129 11.01 2.32 -4.65
CA ALA A 129 10.51 1.25 -5.51
C ALA A 129 9.93 0.08 -4.70
N LEU A 130 10.54 -0.26 -3.57
CA LEU A 130 10.04 -1.29 -2.65
C LEU A 130 8.70 -0.89 -2.01
N MET A 131 8.61 0.34 -1.49
CA MET A 131 7.37 0.87 -0.91
C MET A 131 6.26 0.96 -1.97
N GLN A 132 6.60 1.41 -3.17
CA GLN A 132 5.68 1.48 -4.30
C GLN A 132 5.19 0.08 -4.71
N THR A 133 6.08 -0.92 -4.74
CA THR A 133 5.71 -2.31 -4.98
C THR A 133 4.74 -2.80 -3.91
N GLY A 134 5.00 -2.50 -2.64
CA GLY A 134 4.08 -2.79 -1.54
C GLY A 134 2.67 -2.22 -1.80
N LEU A 135 2.58 -0.94 -2.16
CA LEU A 135 1.32 -0.28 -2.48
C LEU A 135 0.57 -0.98 -3.63
N LEU A 136 1.27 -1.37 -4.70
CA LEU A 136 0.67 -2.08 -5.84
C LEU A 136 0.09 -3.45 -5.44
N PHE A 137 0.82 -4.22 -4.61
CA PHE A 137 0.32 -5.50 -4.12
C PHE A 137 -0.91 -5.32 -3.22
N PHE A 138 -0.93 -4.26 -2.40
CA PHE A 138 -2.08 -3.94 -1.56
C PHE A 138 -3.31 -3.58 -2.40
N MET A 139 -3.15 -2.74 -3.42
CA MET A 139 -4.22 -2.37 -4.33
C MET A 139 -4.78 -3.58 -5.09
N ARG A 140 -3.92 -4.53 -5.48
CA ARG A 140 -4.35 -5.80 -6.06
C ARG A 140 -5.13 -6.65 -5.07
N ALA A 141 -4.70 -6.75 -3.82
CA ALA A 141 -5.45 -7.45 -2.77
C ALA A 141 -6.83 -6.83 -2.55
N ALA A 142 -6.90 -5.49 -2.48
CA ALA A 142 -8.15 -4.75 -2.37
C ALA A 142 -9.06 -4.99 -3.60
N TRP A 143 -8.52 -4.99 -4.80
CA TRP A 143 -9.26 -5.30 -6.03
C TRP A 143 -9.81 -6.73 -6.05
N ILE A 144 -9.01 -7.71 -5.60
CA ILE A 144 -9.43 -9.09 -5.51
C ILE A 144 -10.66 -9.19 -4.63
N ILE A 145 -10.71 -8.50 -3.49
CA ILE A 145 -11.82 -8.66 -2.52
C ILE A 145 -12.97 -7.67 -2.72
N ALA A 146 -12.76 -6.57 -3.45
CA ALA A 146 -13.73 -5.50 -3.64
C ALA A 146 -15.13 -5.97 -4.09
N PRO A 147 -15.30 -6.90 -5.05
CA PRO A 147 -16.62 -7.38 -5.45
C PRO A 147 -17.43 -8.07 -4.35
N GLU A 148 -16.79 -8.52 -3.27
CA GLU A 148 -17.46 -9.14 -2.13
C GLU A 148 -17.90 -8.12 -1.09
N PHE A 149 -17.18 -7.01 -0.95
CA PHE A 149 -17.58 -5.87 -0.11
C PHE A 149 -18.65 -5.00 -0.78
N PHE A 150 -18.56 -4.83 -2.10
CA PHE A 150 -19.50 -4.03 -2.91
C PHE A 150 -20.53 -4.90 -3.65
N GLY A 151 -20.59 -6.19 -3.34
CA GLY A 151 -21.67 -7.07 -3.80
C GLY A 151 -23.01 -6.56 -3.30
N ARG A 152 -24.08 -6.73 -4.10
CA ARG A 152 -25.44 -6.34 -3.70
C ARG A 152 -25.81 -7.07 -2.41
N VAL A 153 -25.68 -6.39 -1.28
CA VAL A 153 -26.33 -6.82 -0.06
C VAL A 153 -27.81 -6.52 -0.27
N ASN A 154 -28.57 -7.53 -0.71
CA ASN A 154 -30.00 -7.39 -0.87
C ASN A 154 -30.57 -7.12 0.53
N ALA A 155 -31.21 -5.97 0.75
CA ALA A 155 -31.80 -5.62 2.05
C ALA A 155 -32.79 -6.69 2.55
N THR A 156 -33.43 -7.40 1.63
CA THR A 156 -34.27 -8.58 1.86
C THR A 156 -33.52 -9.76 2.47
N GLU A 157 -32.24 -9.94 2.13
CA GLU A 157 -31.39 -11.02 2.61
C GLU A 157 -30.80 -10.72 3.99
N ILE A 158 -30.50 -9.44 4.28
CA ILE A 158 -30.22 -8.96 5.65
C ILE A 158 -31.45 -9.17 6.53
N ARG A 159 -32.63 -8.72 6.08
CA ARG A 159 -33.88 -8.86 6.85
C ARG A 159 -34.19 -10.33 7.19
N ARG A 160 -33.91 -11.26 6.28
CA ARG A 160 -34.07 -12.70 6.51
C ARG A 160 -33.10 -13.27 7.55
N ARG A 161 -31.88 -12.73 7.66
CA ARG A 161 -30.87 -13.17 8.64
C ARG A 161 -31.10 -12.60 10.04
N VAL A 162 -31.75 -11.45 10.16
CA VAL A 162 -32.10 -10.82 11.46
C VAL A 162 -33.37 -11.40 12.07
N GLN A 163 -34.25 -12.02 11.27
CA GLN A 163 -35.48 -12.66 11.72
C GLN A 163 -35.34 -14.16 12.03
N ARG A 164 -34.14 -14.74 11.89
CA ARG A 164 -33.80 -16.07 12.40
C ARG A 164 -32.96 -15.92 13.66
#